data_AF-A0A1H3TN06-F1
#
_entry.id   AF-A0A1H3TN06-F1
#
_cell.length_a   1.000
_cell.length_b   1.000
_cell.length_c   1.000
_cell.angle_alpha   90.00
_cell.angle_beta   90.00
_cell.angle_gamma   90.00
#
_symmetry.space_group_name_H-M   'P 1'
#
loop_
_entity.id
_entity.type
_entity.pdbx_description
1 polymer ?
#
loop_
_entity_poly.entity_id
_entity_poly.type
_entity_poly.pdbx_seq_one_letter_code
_entity_poly.pdbx_strand_id
1 'polypeptide(L)'
;MIKVKVLGLLVVLVLFSGCSFSFSVGSNNEVADLKLQVRTIDEETGLTLDNNELYEHLIKEVEERPESGIPNDFSLQVVDTMNEGKEDAALIFLAINRTKKPMKNITLSFTMGSKDGEMLWENEPIIMDESIYGVIQPDSAVPLLLRITPEMTELLSRLNDDNLMMKIEDFDYEVGE
;
A
#
# COMPACT_ATOMS: atom_id res chain seq x y z
N MET A 1 3.38 -61.23 -38.18
CA MET A 1 4.75 -61.79 -38.17
C MET A 1 5.53 -61.20 -37.00
N ILE A 2 6.54 -61.90 -36.48
CA ILE A 2 7.34 -61.49 -35.31
C ILE A 2 8.83 -61.38 -35.71
N LYS A 3 9.49 -60.29 -35.31
CA LYS A 3 10.94 -60.06 -35.12
C LYS A 3 11.10 -58.61 -34.58
N VAL A 4 11.72 -58.25 -33.44
CA VAL A 4 12.71 -58.91 -32.55
C VAL A 4 14.04 -59.14 -33.30
N LYS A 5 15.22 -58.60 -32.96
CA LYS A 5 15.77 -57.83 -31.79
C LYS A 5 16.94 -56.94 -32.37
N VAL A 6 17.79 -56.13 -31.69
CA VAL A 6 18.21 -55.93 -30.28
C VAL A 6 18.96 -54.57 -30.13
N LEU A 7 19.08 -54.03 -28.90
CA LEU A 7 20.08 -53.06 -28.35
C LEU A 7 20.23 -51.65 -28.97
N GLY A 8 20.12 -50.64 -28.10
CA GLY A 8 20.49 -49.24 -28.31
C GLY A 8 20.69 -48.51 -26.96
N LEU A 9 21.41 -49.14 -26.04
CA LEU A 9 21.57 -48.67 -24.66
C LEU A 9 22.56 -47.49 -24.59
N LEU A 10 22.06 -46.28 -24.33
CA LEU A 10 22.90 -45.17 -23.84
C LEU A 10 22.25 -44.54 -22.59
N VAL A 11 22.58 -45.10 -21.42
CA VAL A 11 22.26 -44.47 -20.13
C VAL A 11 23.27 -43.35 -19.89
N VAL A 12 22.87 -42.10 -20.17
CA VAL A 12 23.67 -40.92 -19.79
C VAL A 12 23.31 -40.56 -18.35
N LEU A 13 24.02 -41.19 -17.39
CA LEU A 13 23.79 -41.01 -15.96
C LEU A 13 24.41 -39.68 -15.46
N VAL A 14 23.73 -38.56 -15.71
CA VAL A 14 24.18 -37.23 -15.23
C VAL A 14 23.85 -37.07 -13.74
N LEU A 15 24.66 -37.69 -12.88
CA LEU A 15 24.66 -37.40 -11.44
C LEU A 15 25.46 -36.12 -11.16
N PHE A 16 24.83 -34.96 -11.37
CA PHE A 16 25.22 -33.74 -10.67
C PHE A 16 24.24 -33.49 -9.53
N SER A 17 24.76 -33.52 -8.30
CA SER A 17 23.99 -33.25 -7.08
C SER A 17 23.55 -31.79 -7.05
N GLY A 18 22.29 -31.53 -7.40
CA GLY A 18 21.72 -30.18 -7.46
C GLY A 18 20.22 -30.21 -7.67
N CYS A 19 19.47 -30.26 -6.57
CA CYS A 19 18.07 -29.81 -6.59
C CYS A 19 18.08 -28.26 -6.70
N SER A 20 17.12 -27.60 -7.34
CA SER A 20 15.79 -28.07 -7.74
C SER A 20 15.41 -27.61 -9.15
N PHE A 21 14.64 -28.44 -9.87
CA PHE A 21 13.79 -27.95 -10.96
C PHE A 21 12.50 -27.38 -10.36
N SER A 22 12.24 -26.09 -10.59
CA SER A 22 10.94 -25.46 -10.35
C SER A 22 10.42 -24.88 -11.66
N PHE A 23 9.77 -25.72 -12.46
CA PHE A 23 8.95 -25.27 -13.58
C PHE A 23 7.60 -24.79 -13.04
N SER A 24 7.43 -23.48 -12.90
CA SER A 24 6.12 -22.90 -12.57
C SER A 24 5.40 -22.47 -13.85
N VAL A 25 4.37 -23.21 -14.23
CA VAL A 25 3.26 -22.67 -15.04
C VAL A 25 2.11 -22.42 -14.07
N GLY A 26 2.27 -21.35 -13.29
CA GLY A 26 1.19 -20.71 -12.56
C GLY A 26 0.48 -19.71 -13.47
N SER A 27 -0.84 -19.82 -13.59
CA SER A 27 -1.68 -18.74 -14.13
C SER A 27 -1.91 -17.70 -13.02
N ASN A 28 -0.82 -17.08 -12.58
CA ASN A 28 -0.82 -16.22 -11.40
C ASN A 28 -1.53 -14.90 -11.67
N ASN A 29 -2.74 -14.76 -11.12
CA ASN A 29 -3.28 -13.46 -10.73
C ASN A 29 -2.64 -13.07 -9.38
N GLU A 30 -1.31 -13.00 -9.33
CA GLU A 30 -0.60 -12.43 -8.18
C GLU A 30 -0.90 -10.93 -8.13
N VAL A 31 -1.31 -10.44 -6.95
CA VAL A 31 -1.26 -9.01 -6.65
C VAL A 31 0.22 -8.66 -6.55
N ALA A 32 0.67 -7.62 -7.25
CA ALA A 32 2.08 -7.22 -7.18
C ALA A 32 2.39 -6.65 -5.79
N ASP A 33 3.58 -6.94 -5.27
CA ASP A 33 4.04 -6.40 -3.99
C ASP A 33 3.93 -4.88 -3.97
N LEU A 34 3.32 -4.36 -2.90
CA LEU A 34 3.13 -2.92 -2.69
C LEU A 34 4.47 -2.21 -2.58
N LYS A 35 4.59 -1.03 -3.19
CA LYS A 35 5.80 -0.20 -3.13
C LYS A 35 5.54 1.10 -2.40
N LEU A 36 6.38 1.44 -1.42
CA LEU A 36 6.34 2.74 -0.79
C LEU A 36 7.00 3.78 -1.70
N GLN A 37 6.30 4.87 -1.98
CA GLN A 37 6.83 6.07 -2.62
C GLN A 37 7.12 7.15 -1.58
N VAL A 38 8.24 7.84 -1.77
CA VAL A 38 8.50 9.13 -1.10
C VAL A 38 7.62 10.19 -1.76
N ARG A 39 7.07 11.11 -0.98
CA ARG A 39 6.34 12.28 -1.49
C ARG A 39 7.31 13.23 -2.21
N THR A 40 6.93 13.79 -3.35
CA THR A 40 7.76 14.74 -4.09
C THR A 40 8.26 15.91 -3.23
N ILE A 41 7.44 16.47 -2.33
CA ILE A 41 7.89 17.53 -1.41
C ILE A 41 8.98 17.08 -0.43
N ASP A 42 8.98 15.80 -0.04
CA ASP A 42 9.99 15.23 0.85
C ASP A 42 11.29 14.94 0.05
N GLU A 43 11.17 14.42 -1.18
CA GLU A 43 12.29 14.23 -2.11
C GLU A 43 13.01 15.56 -2.42
N GLU A 44 12.26 16.65 -2.63
CA GLU A 44 12.81 18.01 -2.83
C GLU A 44 13.62 18.50 -1.61
N THR A 45 13.30 18.04 -0.40
CA THR A 45 14.11 18.31 0.81
C THR A 45 15.28 17.34 1.01
N GLY A 46 15.45 16.35 0.12
CA GLY A 46 16.51 15.34 0.18
C GLY A 46 16.21 14.13 1.05
N LEU A 47 14.94 13.90 1.41
CA LEU A 47 14.53 12.69 2.11
C LEU A 47 14.45 11.50 1.16
N THR A 48 14.73 10.31 1.69
CA THR A 48 14.66 9.02 1.00
C THR A 48 14.05 7.97 1.94
N LEU A 49 13.79 6.77 1.42
CA LEU A 49 13.30 5.64 2.23
C LEU A 49 14.28 5.24 3.35
N ASP A 50 15.59 5.47 3.15
CA ASP A 50 16.67 4.99 4.00
C ASP A 50 17.28 6.06 4.93
N ASN A 51 16.70 7.28 4.99
CA ASN A 51 17.28 8.40 5.74
C ASN A 51 16.31 9.12 6.69
N ASN A 52 15.12 8.57 6.90
CA ASN A 52 14.04 9.22 7.63
C ASN A 52 13.21 8.21 8.44
N GLU A 53 13.04 8.45 9.74
CA GLU A 53 12.36 7.54 10.68
C GLU A 53 10.92 7.18 10.28
N LEU A 54 10.17 8.10 9.64
CA LEU A 54 8.81 7.84 9.17
C LEU A 54 8.81 6.87 7.99
N TYR A 55 9.69 7.08 7.00
CA TYR A 55 9.79 6.17 5.86
C TYR A 55 10.41 4.81 6.25
N GLU A 56 11.38 4.80 7.17
CA GLU A 56 11.90 3.58 7.77
C GLU A 56 10.81 2.78 8.53
N HIS A 57 9.81 3.41 9.14
CA HIS A 57 8.67 2.70 9.72
C HIS A 57 7.73 2.20 8.62
N LEU A 58 7.28 3.07 7.73
CA LEU A 58 6.30 2.75 6.69
C LEU A 58 6.77 1.65 5.72
N ILE A 59 8.08 1.57 5.43
CA ILE A 59 8.59 0.49 4.58
C ILE A 59 8.42 -0.88 5.23
N LYS A 60 8.57 -0.98 6.57
CA LYS A 60 8.33 -2.22 7.31
C LYS A 60 6.86 -2.64 7.25
N GLU A 61 5.93 -1.68 7.37
CA GLU A 61 4.49 -1.96 7.24
C GLU A 61 4.10 -2.46 5.85
N VAL A 62 4.78 -1.96 4.81
CA VAL A 62 4.62 -2.40 3.42
C VAL A 62 5.27 -3.77 3.19
N GLU A 63 6.44 -4.05 3.76
CA GLU A 63 7.14 -5.34 3.69
C GLU A 63 6.44 -6.46 4.49
N GLU A 64 5.82 -6.14 5.63
CA GLU A 64 5.03 -7.10 6.42
C GLU A 64 3.66 -7.39 5.79
N ARG A 65 3.12 -6.44 5.00
CA ARG A 65 1.78 -6.53 4.39
C ARG A 65 1.80 -6.16 2.89
N PRO A 66 2.56 -6.85 2.02
CA PRO A 66 2.76 -6.46 0.63
C PRO A 66 1.49 -6.55 -0.24
N GLU A 67 0.45 -7.26 0.20
CA GLU A 67 -0.87 -7.33 -0.46
C GLU A 67 -1.87 -6.25 0.02
N SER A 68 -1.47 -5.32 0.91
CA SER A 68 -2.36 -4.29 1.50
C SER A 68 -3.13 -3.43 0.49
N GLY A 69 -4.32 -2.96 0.90
CA GLY A 69 -5.23 -2.14 0.08
C GLY A 69 -6.33 -2.93 -0.63
N ILE A 70 -7.22 -2.24 -1.33
CA ILE A 70 -8.40 -2.84 -2.00
C ILE A 70 -8.06 -3.18 -3.46
N PRO A 71 -8.14 -4.45 -3.91
CA PRO A 71 -7.72 -4.83 -5.28
C PRO A 71 -8.48 -4.12 -6.40
N ASN A 72 -7.73 -3.50 -7.34
CA ASN A 72 -8.22 -2.69 -8.45
C ASN A 72 -8.82 -1.31 -8.07
N ASP A 73 -8.63 -0.86 -6.84
CA ASP A 73 -9.21 0.39 -6.32
C ASP A 73 -8.14 1.34 -5.73
N PHE A 74 -8.58 2.53 -5.28
CA PHE A 74 -7.81 3.40 -4.39
C PHE A 74 -8.32 3.24 -2.95
N SER A 75 -7.42 3.18 -1.97
CA SER A 75 -7.81 3.00 -0.56
C SER A 75 -6.87 3.69 0.42
N LEU A 76 -7.44 4.31 1.45
CA LEU A 76 -6.68 4.79 2.62
C LEU A 76 -6.63 3.68 3.69
N GLN A 77 -5.43 3.39 4.20
CA GLN A 77 -5.20 2.47 5.31
C GLN A 77 -4.52 3.22 6.46
N VAL A 78 -5.09 3.17 7.67
CA VAL A 78 -4.45 3.69 8.89
C VAL A 78 -3.18 2.88 9.19
N VAL A 79 -2.10 3.55 9.57
CA VAL A 79 -0.86 2.92 10.05
C VAL A 79 -0.65 3.17 11.54
N ASP A 80 -0.33 4.40 11.92
CA ASP A 80 0.06 4.80 13.28
C ASP A 80 -0.16 6.32 13.46
N THR A 81 0.12 6.87 14.64
CA THR A 81 0.09 8.30 14.93
C THR A 81 1.49 8.90 15.08
N MET A 82 1.64 10.16 14.66
CA MET A 82 2.77 11.01 15.02
C MET A 82 2.35 11.95 16.13
N ASN A 83 3.28 12.24 17.06
CA ASN A 83 3.13 13.34 18.02
C ASN A 83 1.86 13.28 18.90
N GLU A 84 1.38 12.08 19.23
CA GLU A 84 0.16 11.88 20.03
C GLU A 84 0.10 12.81 21.27
N GLY A 85 -1.05 13.47 21.47
CA GLY A 85 -1.29 14.39 22.59
C GLY A 85 -0.65 15.78 22.46
N LYS A 86 -0.01 16.12 21.34
CA LYS A 86 0.55 17.47 21.05
C LYS A 86 -0.33 18.28 20.08
N GLU A 87 0.01 19.56 19.90
CA GLU A 87 -0.63 20.44 18.89
C GLU A 87 -0.24 20.07 17.44
N ASP A 88 0.88 19.36 17.25
CA ASP A 88 1.38 18.86 15.96
C ASP A 88 1.12 17.35 15.77
N ALA A 89 0.10 16.81 16.46
CA ALA A 89 -0.35 15.44 16.33
C ALA A 89 -0.99 15.16 14.94
N ALA A 90 -0.69 14.00 14.38
CA ALA A 90 -1.25 13.56 13.09
C ALA A 90 -1.49 12.05 13.07
N LEU A 91 -2.54 11.62 12.37
CA LEU A 91 -2.77 10.23 12.00
C LEU A 91 -2.12 9.95 10.65
N ILE A 92 -1.30 8.91 10.57
CA ILE A 92 -0.63 8.47 9.34
C ILE A 92 -1.52 7.46 8.62
N PHE A 93 -1.78 7.73 7.36
CA PHE A 93 -2.37 6.79 6.42
C PHE A 93 -1.38 6.42 5.33
N LEU A 94 -1.46 5.20 4.81
CA LEU A 94 -1.00 4.88 3.46
C LEU A 94 -2.16 5.14 2.50
N ALA A 95 -1.95 6.02 1.53
CA ALA A 95 -2.81 6.19 0.38
C ALA A 95 -2.34 5.23 -0.72
N ILE A 96 -3.12 4.16 -0.96
CA ILE A 96 -2.73 3.00 -1.76
C ILE A 96 -3.46 3.01 -3.11
N ASN A 97 -2.72 2.91 -4.21
CA ASN A 97 -3.25 2.74 -5.56
C ASN A 97 -3.05 1.29 -6.04
N ARG A 98 -4.12 0.49 -6.00
CA ARG A 98 -4.16 -0.88 -6.55
C ARG A 98 -4.79 -0.95 -7.95
N THR A 99 -5.11 0.19 -8.54
CA THR A 99 -5.54 0.27 -9.94
C THR A 99 -4.34 0.03 -10.87
N LYS A 100 -4.60 -0.18 -12.16
CA LYS A 100 -3.55 -0.24 -13.20
C LYS A 100 -3.36 1.08 -13.95
N LYS A 101 -3.63 2.21 -13.28
CA LYS A 101 -3.37 3.57 -13.76
C LYS A 101 -2.51 4.33 -12.77
N PRO A 102 -1.51 5.11 -13.20
CA PRO A 102 -0.93 6.15 -12.35
C PRO A 102 -1.99 7.21 -12.02
N MET A 103 -1.98 7.72 -10.79
CA MET A 103 -2.93 8.72 -10.28
C MET A 103 -2.21 9.95 -9.75
N LYS A 104 -2.78 11.13 -9.97
CA LYS A 104 -2.29 12.40 -9.42
C LYS A 104 -3.43 13.41 -9.25
N ASN A 105 -3.17 14.52 -8.55
CA ASN A 105 -4.13 15.60 -8.32
C ASN A 105 -5.48 15.05 -7.80
N ILE A 106 -5.39 14.16 -6.81
CA ILE A 106 -6.55 13.41 -6.30
C ILE A 106 -7.35 14.31 -5.35
N THR A 107 -8.67 14.36 -5.51
CA THR A 107 -9.59 15.00 -4.55
C THR A 107 -10.65 14.03 -4.08
N LEU A 108 -10.96 14.04 -2.78
CA LEU A 108 -11.99 13.19 -2.19
C LEU A 108 -12.59 13.79 -0.91
N SER A 109 -13.81 13.37 -0.58
CA SER A 109 -14.47 13.61 0.70
C SER A 109 -14.22 12.41 1.63
N PHE A 110 -13.57 12.62 2.78
CA PHE A 110 -13.23 11.56 3.74
C PHE A 110 -14.10 11.62 5.00
N THR A 111 -14.57 10.46 5.45
CA THR A 111 -15.26 10.29 6.74
C THR A 111 -14.63 9.15 7.52
N MET A 112 -14.34 9.36 8.80
CA MET A 112 -13.82 8.34 9.72
C MET A 112 -14.35 8.55 11.13
N GLY A 113 -14.70 7.45 11.79
CA GLY A 113 -15.26 7.47 13.15
C GLY A 113 -15.72 6.10 13.62
N SER A 114 -16.58 6.07 14.64
CA SER A 114 -17.31 4.88 15.05
C SER A 114 -18.57 4.69 14.21
N LYS A 115 -18.92 3.43 13.93
CA LYS A 115 -20.22 2.98 13.43
C LYS A 115 -21.40 3.44 14.32
N ASP A 116 -21.14 3.80 15.58
CA ASP A 116 -22.12 4.36 16.53
C ASP A 116 -22.39 5.87 16.34
N GLY A 117 -21.60 6.57 15.53
CA GLY A 117 -21.81 7.98 15.18
C GLY A 117 -20.82 9.00 15.79
N GLU A 118 -19.86 8.58 16.61
CA GLU A 118 -18.75 9.46 17.04
C GLU A 118 -17.74 9.63 15.88
N MET A 119 -17.60 10.83 15.30
CA MET A 119 -16.73 11.07 14.15
C MET A 119 -15.42 11.77 14.52
N LEU A 120 -14.33 11.38 13.87
CA LEU A 120 -13.08 12.15 13.80
C LEU A 120 -13.17 13.20 12.68
N TRP A 121 -13.62 12.77 11.50
CA TRP A 121 -13.87 13.61 10.33
C TRP A 121 -15.19 13.19 9.68
N GLU A 122 -15.97 14.17 9.22
CA GLU A 122 -17.23 13.95 8.49
C GLU A 122 -17.21 14.80 7.22
N ASN A 123 -17.04 14.14 6.07
CA ASN A 123 -16.88 14.75 4.74
C ASN A 123 -15.73 15.78 4.66
N GLU A 124 -14.60 15.50 5.32
CA GLU A 124 -13.39 16.34 5.26
C GLU A 124 -12.81 16.32 3.84
N PRO A 125 -12.61 17.48 3.18
CA PRO A 125 -12.10 17.55 1.82
C PRO A 125 -10.58 17.33 1.80
N ILE A 126 -10.14 16.17 1.30
CA ILE A 126 -8.73 15.83 1.13
C ILE A 126 -8.32 16.13 -0.32
N ILE A 127 -7.19 16.83 -0.45
CA ILE A 127 -6.55 17.15 -1.73
C ILE A 127 -5.12 16.59 -1.69
N MET A 128 -4.74 15.86 -2.73
CA MET A 128 -3.40 15.31 -2.92
C MET A 128 -2.80 15.83 -4.23
N ASP A 129 -2.26 17.06 -4.17
CA ASP A 129 -1.62 17.72 -5.30
C ASP A 129 -0.36 16.97 -5.77
N GLU A 130 -0.16 16.91 -7.09
CA GLU A 130 1.03 16.36 -7.76
C GLU A 130 2.34 16.98 -7.25
N SER A 131 2.33 18.28 -6.93
CA SER A 131 3.50 18.99 -6.38
C SER A 131 3.88 18.56 -4.96
N ILE A 132 2.97 17.91 -4.23
CA ILE A 132 3.20 17.43 -2.87
C ILE A 132 3.46 15.93 -2.88
N TYR A 133 2.55 15.14 -3.46
CA TYR A 133 2.55 13.67 -3.40
C TYR A 133 3.16 12.99 -4.62
N GLY A 134 3.42 13.73 -5.70
CA GLY A 134 3.87 13.18 -6.98
C GLY A 134 2.76 12.42 -7.71
N VAL A 135 3.18 11.53 -8.60
CA VAL A 135 2.30 10.57 -9.29
C VAL A 135 2.33 9.24 -8.55
N ILE A 136 1.20 8.83 -7.97
CA ILE A 136 1.06 7.55 -7.28
C ILE A 136 0.93 6.45 -8.33
N GLN A 137 1.97 5.64 -8.48
CA GLN A 137 2.05 4.61 -9.52
C GLN A 137 1.13 3.40 -9.22
N PRO A 138 0.83 2.57 -10.24
CA PRO A 138 0.16 1.29 -10.02
C PRO A 138 0.90 0.39 -9.02
N ASP A 139 0.15 -0.19 -8.08
CA ASP A 139 0.66 -1.04 -7.01
C ASP A 139 1.67 -0.33 -6.07
N SER A 140 1.49 0.98 -5.87
CA SER A 140 2.24 1.81 -4.91
C SER A 140 1.35 2.39 -3.79
N ALA A 141 2.00 2.82 -2.72
CA ALA A 141 1.43 3.64 -1.67
C ALA A 141 2.30 4.87 -1.37
N VAL A 142 1.67 5.94 -0.88
CA VAL A 142 2.34 7.18 -0.42
C VAL A 142 1.78 7.57 0.96
N PRO A 143 2.57 8.14 1.88
CA PRO A 143 2.03 8.59 3.17
C PRO A 143 1.13 9.81 3.02
N LEU A 144 -0.03 9.78 3.69
CA LEU A 144 -0.96 10.88 3.88
C LEU A 144 -1.08 11.15 5.39
N LEU A 145 -0.83 12.39 5.81
CA LEU A 145 -0.85 12.79 7.23
C LEU A 145 -2.00 13.76 7.48
N LEU A 146 -3.00 13.34 8.26
CA LEU A 146 -4.12 14.18 8.67
C LEU A 146 -3.93 14.62 10.11
N ARG A 147 -4.03 15.93 10.39
CA ARG A 147 -3.84 16.47 11.75
C ARG A 147 -5.00 16.08 12.65
N ILE A 148 -4.70 15.63 13.86
CA ILE A 148 -5.69 15.32 14.90
C ILE A 148 -5.59 16.32 16.04
N THR A 149 -6.73 16.72 16.61
CA THR A 149 -6.77 17.48 17.86
C THR A 149 -6.59 16.55 19.08
N PRO A 150 -6.31 17.08 20.28
CA PRO A 150 -6.36 16.29 21.51
C PRO A 150 -7.72 15.61 21.75
N GLU A 151 -8.83 16.24 21.35
CA GLU A 151 -10.19 15.67 21.42
C GLU A 151 -10.38 14.51 20.43
N MET A 152 -9.87 14.65 19.20
CA MET A 152 -9.78 13.55 18.22
C MET A 152 -8.88 12.41 18.71
N THR A 153 -7.87 12.69 19.53
CA THR A 153 -7.01 11.64 20.13
C THR A 153 -7.80 10.79 21.13
N GLU A 154 -8.60 11.42 22.01
CA GLU A 154 -9.48 10.69 22.94
C GLU A 154 -10.54 9.86 22.20
N LEU A 155 -11.05 10.34 21.06
CA LEU A 155 -11.97 9.62 20.18
C LEU A 155 -11.28 8.42 19.50
N LEU A 156 -10.10 8.63 18.91
CA LEU A 156 -9.30 7.60 18.25
C LEU A 156 -8.96 6.45 19.21
N SER A 157 -8.69 6.75 20.49
CA SER A 157 -8.42 5.74 21.52
C SER A 157 -9.59 4.77 21.80
N ARG A 158 -10.80 5.08 21.31
CA ARG A 158 -12.00 4.23 21.39
C ARG A 158 -12.26 3.40 20.13
N LEU A 159 -11.53 3.65 19.05
CA LEU A 159 -11.72 2.96 17.77
C LEU A 159 -10.94 1.63 17.70
N ASN A 160 -11.50 0.67 16.98
CA ASN A 160 -10.98 -0.67 16.75
C ASN A 160 -11.68 -1.28 15.53
N ASP A 161 -11.19 -2.40 14.98
CA ASP A 161 -11.72 -2.99 13.74
C ASP A 161 -13.24 -3.27 13.77
N ASP A 162 -13.78 -3.67 14.94
CA ASP A 162 -15.20 -3.98 15.11
C ASP A 162 -16.08 -2.72 15.04
N ASN A 163 -15.65 -1.56 15.60
CA ASN A 163 -16.44 -0.32 15.61
C ASN A 163 -16.01 0.74 14.57
N LEU A 164 -14.82 0.64 13.96
CA LEU A 164 -14.29 1.63 13.01
C LEU A 164 -15.15 1.70 11.74
N MET A 165 -15.46 2.91 11.31
CA MET A 165 -15.95 3.26 9.98
C MET A 165 -14.91 4.12 9.28
N MET A 166 -14.61 3.81 8.02
CA MET A 166 -13.96 4.72 7.08
C MET A 166 -14.78 4.75 5.79
N LYS A 167 -14.85 5.92 5.14
CA LYS A 167 -15.60 6.12 3.90
C LYS A 167 -14.90 7.17 3.04
N ILE A 168 -14.83 6.89 1.74
CA ILE A 168 -14.35 7.80 0.71
C ILE A 168 -15.53 8.09 -0.22
N GLU A 169 -15.80 9.36 -0.47
CA GLU A 169 -16.82 9.86 -1.40
C GLU A 169 -16.21 10.93 -2.32
N ASP A 170 -16.93 11.31 -3.37
CA ASP A 170 -16.55 12.36 -4.34
C ASP A 170 -15.11 12.23 -4.90
N PHE A 171 -14.62 10.98 -5.02
CA PHE A 171 -13.28 10.66 -5.49
C PHE A 171 -13.10 10.98 -6.97
N ASP A 172 -12.19 11.90 -7.27
CA ASP A 172 -11.74 12.26 -8.63
C ASP A 172 -10.20 12.32 -8.68
N TYR A 173 -9.64 12.10 -9.87
CA TYR A 173 -8.18 12.07 -10.09
C TYR A 173 -7.81 12.32 -11.55
N GLU A 174 -6.65 12.93 -11.76
CA GLU A 174 -5.99 12.94 -13.07
C GLU A 174 -5.16 11.66 -13.25
N VAL A 175 -5.14 11.15 -14.49
CA VAL A 175 -4.23 10.06 -14.87
C VAL A 175 -2.83 10.64 -15.06
N GLY A 176 -1.83 10.06 -14.40
CA GLY A 176 -0.43 10.45 -14.59
C GLY A 176 0.16 10.01 -15.94
N GLU A 177 1.28 10.63 -16.31
CA GLU A 177 2.14 10.19 -17.43
C GLU A 177 3.38 9.41 -16.93
#